data_AF-A0A3C0DNZ1-F1
#
_entry.id   AF-A0A3C0DNZ1-F1
#
_cell.length_a   1.000
_cell.length_b   1.000
_cell.length_c   1.000
_cell.angle_alpha   90.00
_cell.angle_beta   90.00
_cell.angle_gamma   90.00
#
_symmetry.space_group_name_H-M   'P 1'
#
loop_
_entity.id
_entity.type
_entity.pdbx_description
1 polymer ?
#
loop_
_entity_poly.entity_id
_entity_poly.type
_entity_poly.pdbx_seq_one_letter_code
_entity_poly.pdbx_strand_id
1 'polypeptide(L)'
;MNNTGWISRPVGRGQMDHKLIQPVPLWMQLLTEGFIPVSGNSLLVCGMAITGYAAGQLGLAPGLLWILLFVMLTICSVAIILGCSYIAGSLAFYAPVAAEEISTTVISLFNDLMIFPIGGLSAVLRMALCTVVPVGLAAWFPASLLLGQNGVPKPDIPGVIILIMTITVAMLAVTSFRKGMKYYAKRGSTRYHNRGHRS
;
A
#
# COMPACT_ATOMS: atom_id res chain seq x y z
N MET A 1 -12.72 2.67 10.55
CA MET A 1 -11.86 3.08 9.42
C MET A 1 -10.47 2.56 9.68
N ASN A 2 -9.86 1.88 8.70
CA ASN A 2 -8.58 1.21 8.89
C ASN A 2 -7.44 2.26 8.94
N ASN A 3 -6.81 2.48 10.09
CA ASN A 3 -5.86 3.60 10.27
C ASN A 3 -4.49 3.39 9.61
N THR A 4 -4.19 2.16 9.18
CA THR A 4 -2.87 1.76 8.69
C THR A 4 -2.50 2.40 7.36
N GLY A 5 -3.47 2.58 6.46
CA GLY A 5 -3.27 3.33 5.21
C GLY A 5 -3.12 4.84 5.44
N TRP A 6 -3.73 5.40 6.48
CA TRP A 6 -3.69 6.84 6.78
C TRP A 6 -2.83 7.12 8.02
N ILE A 7 -1.54 6.76 7.98
CA ILE A 7 -0.63 6.94 9.12
C ILE A 7 -0.49 8.40 9.58
N SER A 8 -0.75 9.36 8.69
CA SER A 8 -0.82 10.79 8.98
C SER A 8 -1.86 11.13 10.06
N ARG A 9 -3.00 10.41 10.09
CA ARG A 9 -4.09 10.64 11.05
C ARG A 9 -3.67 10.31 12.48
N PRO A 10 -3.15 9.09 12.80
CA PRO A 10 -2.67 8.81 14.14
C PRO A 10 -1.57 9.76 14.62
N VAL A 11 -0.68 10.20 13.72
CA VAL A 11 0.39 11.15 14.04
C VAL A 11 -0.20 12.52 14.37
N GLY A 12 -0.96 13.13 13.44
CA GLY A 12 -1.46 14.49 13.59
C GLY A 12 -2.53 14.66 14.68
N ARG A 13 -3.24 13.58 15.02
CA ARG A 13 -4.27 13.58 16.09
C ARG A 13 -3.70 13.23 17.46
N GLY A 14 -2.39 12.99 17.58
CA GLY A 14 -1.72 12.64 18.84
C GLY A 14 -2.00 11.20 19.32
N GLN A 15 -2.53 10.33 18.46
CA GLN A 15 -2.77 8.93 18.80
C GLN A 15 -1.48 8.11 18.89
N MET A 16 -0.39 8.59 18.25
CA MET A 16 0.93 7.96 18.32
C MET A 16 1.52 7.94 19.72
N ASP A 17 1.27 8.96 20.55
CA ASP A 17 1.79 9.00 21.92
C ASP A 17 1.25 7.81 22.73
N HIS A 18 -0.03 7.51 22.56
CA HIS A 18 -0.65 6.37 23.21
C HIS A 18 -0.01 5.05 22.78
N LYS A 19 0.27 4.89 21.48
CA LYS A 19 0.92 3.68 20.94
C LYS A 19 2.33 3.50 21.46
N LEU A 20 3.07 4.59 21.66
CA LEU A 20 4.45 4.54 22.15
C LEU A 20 4.57 4.17 23.63
N ILE A 21 3.54 4.43 24.44
CA ILE A 21 3.51 4.06 25.86
C ILE A 21 3.14 2.58 26.06
N GLN A 22 2.44 1.98 25.10
CA GLN A 22 2.08 0.56 25.18
C GLN A 22 3.33 -0.33 25.14
N PRO A 23 3.38 -1.44 25.92
CA PRO A 23 4.53 -2.34 25.98
C PRO A 23 4.68 -3.22 24.72
N VAL A 24 3.99 -2.89 23.63
CA VAL A 24 3.99 -3.65 22.37
C VAL A 24 4.84 -2.89 21.37
N PRO A 25 5.71 -3.54 20.59
CA PRO A 25 6.51 -2.85 19.60
C PRO A 25 5.63 -2.17 18.54
N LEU A 26 5.96 -0.92 18.18
CA LEU A 26 5.14 -0.09 17.30
C LEU A 26 4.84 -0.75 15.94
N TRP A 27 5.79 -1.47 15.36
CA TRP A 27 5.59 -2.16 14.08
C TRP A 27 4.47 -3.21 14.17
N MET A 28 4.34 -3.89 15.32
CA MET A 28 3.31 -4.91 15.53
C MET A 28 1.94 -4.26 15.73
N GLN A 29 1.88 -3.15 16.47
CA GLN A 29 0.65 -2.36 16.59
C GLN A 29 0.17 -1.85 15.21
N LEU A 30 1.08 -1.29 14.42
CA LEU A 30 0.75 -0.79 13.08
C LEU A 30 0.38 -1.90 12.09
N LEU A 31 0.97 -3.10 12.17
CA LEU A 31 0.57 -4.20 11.30
C LEU A 31 -0.78 -4.81 11.67
N THR A 32 -1.12 -4.81 12.96
CA THR A 32 -2.36 -5.40 13.46
C THR A 32 -3.53 -4.42 13.47
N GLU A 33 -3.26 -3.12 13.36
CA GLU A 33 -4.30 -2.10 13.29
C GLU A 33 -5.22 -2.30 12.09
N GLY A 34 -6.47 -2.63 12.38
CA GLY A 34 -7.50 -2.93 11.38
C GLY A 34 -7.21 -4.16 10.51
N PHE A 35 -6.24 -4.99 10.89
CA PHE A 35 -6.07 -6.33 10.34
C PHE A 35 -6.94 -7.31 11.14
N ILE A 36 -8.09 -7.69 10.56
CA ILE A 36 -8.93 -8.80 11.04
C ILE A 36 -8.96 -9.85 9.92
N PRO A 37 -7.85 -10.60 9.72
CA PRO A 37 -7.65 -11.39 8.51
C PRO A 37 -8.52 -12.65 8.45
N VAL A 38 -8.90 -13.21 9.60
CA VAL A 38 -9.56 -14.53 9.67
C VAL A 38 -11.02 -14.44 10.11
N SER A 39 -11.45 -13.35 10.76
CA SER A 39 -12.79 -13.26 11.35
C SER A 39 -13.73 -12.18 10.79
N GLY A 40 -13.39 -11.46 9.70
CA GLY A 40 -14.36 -10.47 9.20
C GLY A 40 -13.98 -9.49 8.08
N ASN A 41 -12.90 -9.68 7.31
CA ASN A 41 -12.69 -8.83 6.14
C ASN A 41 -13.53 -9.32 4.94
N SER A 42 -14.76 -8.80 4.83
CA SER A 42 -15.68 -9.12 3.74
C SER A 42 -15.11 -8.81 2.35
N LEU A 43 -14.26 -7.80 2.23
CA LEU A 43 -13.60 -7.45 0.97
C LEU A 43 -12.58 -8.51 0.53
N LEU A 44 -11.85 -9.09 1.48
CA LEU A 44 -10.89 -10.15 1.18
C LEU A 44 -11.61 -11.43 0.74
N VAL A 45 -12.69 -11.80 1.43
CA VAL A 45 -13.52 -12.97 1.05
C VAL A 45 -14.18 -12.76 -0.31
N CYS A 46 -14.79 -11.60 -0.55
CA CYS A 46 -15.34 -11.25 -1.87
C CYS A 46 -14.26 -11.24 -2.95
N GLY A 47 -13.08 -10.68 -2.66
CA GLY A 47 -11.94 -10.67 -3.58
C GLY A 47 -11.54 -12.08 -4.00
N MET A 48 -11.36 -13.00 -3.03
CA MET A 48 -11.06 -14.40 -3.31
C MET A 48 -12.15 -15.07 -4.15
N ALA A 49 -13.43 -14.85 -3.83
CA ALA A 49 -14.56 -15.42 -4.56
C ALA A 49 -14.62 -14.93 -6.02
N ILE A 50 -14.47 -13.61 -6.23
CA ILE A 50 -14.47 -13.00 -7.57
C ILE A 50 -13.25 -13.47 -8.38
N THR A 51 -12.07 -13.51 -7.79
CA THR A 51 -10.86 -14.01 -8.47
C THR A 51 -11.01 -15.48 -8.86
N GLY A 52 -11.56 -16.33 -7.98
CA GLY A 52 -11.82 -17.74 -8.28
C GLY A 52 -12.84 -17.92 -9.41
N TYR A 53 -13.94 -17.16 -9.37
CA TYR A 53 -14.96 -17.17 -10.43
C TYR A 53 -14.37 -16.72 -11.77
N ALA A 54 -13.61 -15.63 -11.80
CA ALA A 54 -12.96 -15.12 -13.01
C ALA A 54 -11.95 -16.11 -13.57
N ALA A 55 -11.14 -16.76 -12.71
CA ALA A 55 -10.19 -17.77 -13.14
C ALA A 55 -10.87 -18.97 -13.82
N GLY A 56 -12.03 -19.40 -13.30
CA GLY A 56 -12.85 -20.45 -13.92
C GLY A 56 -13.40 -20.04 -15.29
N GLN A 57 -13.91 -18.81 -15.42
CA GLN A 57 -14.41 -18.28 -16.70
C GLN A 57 -13.31 -18.10 -17.76
N LEU A 58 -12.09 -17.77 -17.32
CA LEU A 58 -10.92 -17.64 -18.20
C LEU A 58 -10.32 -19.00 -18.60
N GLY A 59 -10.83 -20.12 -18.08
CA GLY A 59 -10.27 -21.45 -18.32
C GLY A 59 -8.84 -21.59 -17.81
N LEU A 60 -8.43 -20.78 -16.81
CA LEU A 60 -7.09 -20.86 -16.24
C LEU A 60 -6.97 -22.19 -15.48
N ALA A 61 -5.90 -22.93 -15.75
CA ALA A 61 -5.47 -24.06 -14.93
C ALA A 61 -4.32 -23.57 -14.02
N PRO A 62 -4.62 -22.98 -12.84
CA PRO A 62 -3.59 -22.44 -11.96
C PRO A 62 -2.75 -23.58 -11.40
N GLY A 63 -1.55 -23.77 -11.94
CA GLY A 63 -0.53 -24.61 -11.32
C GLY A 63 0.01 -23.97 -10.03
N LEU A 64 0.75 -24.76 -9.24
CA LEU A 64 1.36 -24.28 -7.99
C LEU A 64 2.20 -23.00 -8.18
N LEU A 65 2.96 -22.93 -9.27
CA LEU A 65 3.79 -21.76 -9.60
C LEU A 65 2.94 -20.51 -9.87
N TRP A 66 1.79 -20.65 -10.53
CA TRP A 66 0.89 -19.53 -10.78
C TRP A 66 0.33 -18.97 -9.47
N ILE A 67 -0.06 -19.85 -8.53
CA ILE A 67 -0.56 -19.46 -7.21
C ILE A 67 0.53 -18.74 -6.41
N LEU A 68 1.77 -19.24 -6.42
CA LEU A 68 2.90 -18.59 -5.74
C LEU A 68 3.18 -17.21 -6.33
N LEU A 69 3.18 -17.08 -7.65
CA LEU A 69 3.33 -15.77 -8.32
C LEU A 69 2.17 -14.83 -7.97
N PHE A 70 0.93 -15.33 -7.96
CA PHE A 70 -0.24 -14.54 -7.59
C PHE A 70 -0.11 -13.95 -6.18
N VAL A 71 0.26 -14.79 -5.20
CA VAL A 71 0.44 -14.36 -3.82
C VAL A 71 1.60 -13.36 -3.72
N MET A 72 2.76 -13.66 -4.33
CA MET A 72 3.94 -12.80 -4.30
C MET A 72 3.66 -11.41 -4.89
N LEU A 73 3.05 -11.37 -6.07
CA LEU A 73 2.70 -10.12 -6.75
C LEU A 73 1.66 -9.32 -5.96
N THR A 74 0.69 -9.99 -5.34
CA THR A 74 -0.30 -9.33 -4.47
C THR A 74 0.38 -8.68 -3.26
N ILE A 75 1.37 -9.35 -2.64
CA ILE A 75 2.17 -8.78 -1.54
C ILE A 75 2.95 -7.55 -2.03
N CYS A 76 3.56 -7.61 -3.21
CA CYS A 76 4.24 -6.47 -3.81
C CYS A 76 3.30 -5.28 -4.03
N SER A 77 2.11 -5.52 -4.58
CA SER A 77 1.07 -4.50 -4.75
C SER A 77 0.69 -3.82 -3.45
N VAL A 78 0.43 -4.61 -2.40
CA VAL A 78 0.11 -4.09 -1.05
C VAL A 78 1.28 -3.26 -0.51
N ALA A 79 2.51 -3.74 -0.65
CA ALA A 79 3.70 -3.04 -0.18
C ALA A 79 3.95 -1.71 -0.92
N ILE A 80 3.65 -1.62 -2.22
CA ILE A 80 3.76 -0.37 -2.98
C ILE A 80 2.73 0.65 -2.51
N ILE A 81 1.45 0.25 -2.41
CA ILE A 81 0.37 1.14 -1.96
C ILE A 81 0.65 1.65 -0.55
N LEU A 82 0.96 0.74 0.38
CA LEU A 82 1.28 1.10 1.75
C LEU A 82 2.55 1.95 1.82
N GLY A 83 3.61 1.58 1.08
CA GLY A 83 4.85 2.34 1.08
C GLY A 83 4.66 3.78 0.61
N CYS A 84 3.94 4.01 -0.49
CA CYS A 84 3.57 5.36 -0.94
C CYS A 84 2.76 6.12 0.11
N SER A 85 1.78 5.46 0.74
CA SER A 85 0.97 6.07 1.80
C SER A 85 1.81 6.46 3.03
N TYR A 86 2.81 5.65 3.40
CA TYR A 86 3.71 5.91 4.52
C TYR A 86 4.73 7.00 4.22
N ILE A 87 5.23 7.08 2.98
CA ILE A 87 6.12 8.18 2.56
C ILE A 87 5.38 9.51 2.73
N ALA A 88 4.19 9.64 2.13
CA ALA A 88 3.36 10.85 2.25
C ALA A 88 2.93 11.11 3.70
N GLY A 89 2.47 10.06 4.40
CA GLY A 89 1.99 10.18 5.77
C GLY A 89 3.08 10.52 6.78
N SER A 90 4.34 10.17 6.53
CA SER A 90 5.47 10.54 7.39
C SER A 90 5.74 12.05 7.41
N LEU A 91 5.22 12.82 6.46
CA LEU A 91 5.27 14.29 6.51
C LEU A 91 4.47 14.85 7.71
N ALA A 92 3.54 14.07 8.27
CA ALA A 92 2.73 14.49 9.41
C ALA A 92 3.56 14.70 10.68
N PHE A 93 4.76 14.11 10.76
CA PHE A 93 5.70 14.38 11.85
C PHE A 93 6.18 15.84 11.85
N TYR A 94 6.14 16.53 10.71
CA TYR A 94 6.60 17.91 10.55
C TYR A 94 5.42 18.90 10.41
N ALA A 95 4.43 18.56 9.58
CA ALA A 95 3.30 19.40 9.25
C ALA A 95 2.00 18.56 9.21
N PRO A 96 1.34 18.35 10.37
CA PRO A 96 0.32 17.31 10.51
C PRO A 96 -0.97 17.56 9.72
N VAL A 97 -1.44 18.81 9.65
CA VAL A 97 -2.66 19.17 8.89
C VAL A 97 -2.43 18.97 7.39
N ALA A 98 -1.40 19.62 6.85
CA ALA A 98 -1.07 19.54 5.42
C ALA A 98 -0.74 18.10 4.98
N ALA A 99 -0.04 17.33 5.81
CA ALA A 99 0.30 15.95 5.48
C ALA A 99 -0.90 15.01 5.49
N GLU A 100 -1.92 15.25 6.31
CA GLU A 100 -3.16 14.46 6.29
C GLU A 100 -3.93 14.66 4.98
N GLU A 101 -4.00 15.89 4.47
CA GLU A 101 -4.57 16.20 3.16
C GLU A 101 -3.78 15.54 2.04
N ILE A 102 -2.46 15.72 2.00
CA ILE A 102 -1.58 15.11 1.00
C ILE A 102 -1.70 13.57 1.00
N SER A 103 -1.65 12.96 2.18
CA SER A 103 -1.76 11.51 2.35
C SER A 103 -3.12 10.99 1.88
N THR A 104 -4.20 11.73 2.14
CA THR A 104 -5.54 11.37 1.65
C THR A 104 -5.59 11.44 0.12
N THR A 105 -5.04 12.50 -0.49
CA THR A 105 -4.97 12.64 -1.95
C THR A 105 -4.17 11.51 -2.60
N VAL A 106 -3.05 11.09 -2.01
CA VAL A 106 -2.26 9.96 -2.52
C VAL A 106 -3.09 8.68 -2.54
N ILE A 107 -3.82 8.38 -1.46
CA ILE A 107 -4.64 7.16 -1.38
C ILE A 107 -5.82 7.22 -2.35
N SER A 108 -6.48 8.38 -2.48
CA SER A 108 -7.54 8.58 -3.49
C SER A 108 -7.02 8.35 -4.90
N LEU A 109 -5.82 8.84 -5.21
CA LEU A 109 -5.18 8.63 -6.50
C LEU A 109 -5.02 7.12 -6.81
N PHE A 110 -4.58 6.31 -5.85
CA PHE A 110 -4.53 4.85 -6.04
C PHE A 110 -5.92 4.25 -6.26
N ASN A 111 -6.93 4.63 -5.47
CA ASN A 111 -8.28 4.11 -5.62
C ASN A 111 -8.88 4.41 -7.00
N ASP A 112 -8.62 5.60 -7.55
CA ASP A 112 -9.17 6.04 -8.82
C ASP A 112 -8.41 5.46 -10.02
N LEU A 113 -7.06 5.46 -9.97
CA LEU A 113 -6.24 5.03 -11.11
C LEU A 113 -5.98 3.52 -11.17
N MET A 114 -6.12 2.75 -10.07
CA MET A 114 -5.89 1.30 -10.11
C MET A 114 -6.92 0.56 -10.99
N ILE A 115 -8.12 1.12 -11.14
CA ILE A 115 -9.20 0.56 -11.97
C ILE A 115 -9.03 0.97 -13.44
N PHE A 116 -8.26 2.03 -13.70
CA PHE A 116 -8.12 2.60 -15.03
C PHE A 116 -7.31 1.66 -15.97
N PRO A 117 -7.75 1.44 -17.22
CA PRO A 117 -7.03 0.59 -18.17
C PRO A 117 -5.77 1.29 -18.71
N ILE A 118 -4.66 1.15 -17.99
CA ILE A 118 -3.35 1.78 -18.31
C ILE A 118 -2.77 1.26 -19.64
N GLY A 119 -3.20 0.09 -20.11
CA GLY A 119 -2.71 -0.52 -21.35
C GLY A 119 -2.94 0.30 -22.62
N GLY A 120 -3.96 1.17 -22.65
CA GLY A 120 -4.27 2.04 -23.79
C GLY A 120 -3.55 3.38 -23.80
N LEU A 121 -2.73 3.68 -22.79
CA LEU A 121 -2.04 4.96 -22.66
C LEU A 121 -0.75 5.01 -23.50
N SER A 122 -0.30 6.23 -23.80
CA SER A 122 1.01 6.44 -24.44
C SER A 122 2.13 5.87 -23.58
N ALA A 123 3.22 5.43 -24.21
CA ALA A 123 4.37 4.84 -23.52
C ALA A 123 4.93 5.76 -22.43
N VAL A 124 4.93 7.07 -22.67
CA VAL A 124 5.39 8.10 -21.71
C VAL A 124 4.51 8.12 -20.46
N LEU A 125 3.18 8.14 -20.63
CA LEU A 125 2.26 8.18 -19.51
C LEU A 125 2.28 6.87 -18.72
N ARG A 126 2.38 5.73 -19.41
CA ARG A 126 2.56 4.42 -18.77
C ARG A 126 3.84 4.37 -17.94
N MET A 127 4.95 4.89 -18.46
CA MET A 127 6.22 4.99 -17.71
C MET A 127 6.10 5.90 -16.50
N ALA A 128 5.41 7.03 -16.62
CA ALA A 128 5.16 7.94 -15.49
C ALA A 128 4.33 7.26 -14.38
N LEU A 129 3.28 6.50 -14.75
CA LEU A 129 2.43 5.73 -13.85
C LEU A 129 3.10 4.46 -13.27
N CYS A 130 4.28 4.08 -13.77
CA CYS A 130 5.06 2.99 -13.20
C CYS A 130 6.26 3.49 -12.38
N THR A 131 6.71 4.73 -12.58
CA THR A 131 7.90 5.28 -11.92
C THR A 131 7.57 6.39 -10.92
N VAL A 132 6.95 7.49 -11.37
CA VAL A 132 6.68 8.67 -10.54
C VAL A 132 5.56 8.40 -9.54
N VAL A 133 4.47 7.82 -10.04
CA VAL A 133 3.31 7.46 -9.24
C VAL A 133 3.03 6.00 -9.53
N PRO A 134 3.59 5.04 -8.77
CA PRO A 134 3.70 3.62 -9.14
C PRO A 134 2.37 2.85 -9.06
N VAL A 135 1.27 3.46 -9.53
CA VAL A 135 -0.08 2.89 -9.54
C VAL A 135 -0.19 1.78 -10.58
N GLY A 136 0.49 1.91 -11.71
CA GLY A 136 0.54 0.85 -12.73
C GLY A 136 1.11 -0.45 -12.20
N LEU A 137 2.02 -0.38 -11.21
CA LEU A 137 2.62 -1.53 -10.56
C LEU A 137 1.72 -2.13 -9.46
N ALA A 138 0.67 -1.43 -9.03
CA ALA A 138 -0.19 -1.88 -7.94
C ALA A 138 -1.28 -2.86 -8.39
N ALA A 139 -1.83 -2.74 -9.60
CA ALA A 139 -2.90 -3.63 -10.09
C ALA A 139 -2.66 -4.10 -11.52
N TRP A 140 -2.53 -3.15 -12.45
CA TRP A 140 -2.52 -3.45 -13.89
C TRP A 140 -1.35 -4.36 -14.31
N PHE A 141 -0.12 -4.03 -13.88
CA PHE A 141 1.08 -4.74 -14.32
C PHE A 141 1.23 -6.14 -13.69
N PRO A 142 0.97 -6.34 -12.38
CA PRO A 142 0.83 -7.67 -11.80
C PRO A 142 -0.20 -8.55 -12.50
N ALA A 143 -1.38 -8.00 -12.81
CA ALA A 143 -2.46 -8.74 -13.46
C ALA A 143 -2.10 -9.13 -14.90
N SER A 144 -1.48 -8.22 -15.67
CA SER A 144 -1.06 -8.51 -17.04
C SER A 144 0.04 -9.57 -17.11
N LEU A 145 0.94 -9.61 -16.12
CA LEU A 145 1.97 -10.65 -16.00
C LEU A 145 1.35 -12.02 -15.66
N LEU A 146 0.36 -12.08 -14.77
CA LEU A 146 -0.33 -13.32 -14.40
C LEU A 146 -1.20 -13.90 -15.51
N LEU A 147 -1.84 -13.03 -16.30
CA LEU A 147 -2.70 -13.41 -17.41
C LEU A 147 -1.91 -13.77 -18.68
N GLY A 148 -0.59 -13.59 -18.68
CA GLY A 148 0.24 -14.01 -19.78
C GLY A 148 0.00 -13.27 -21.10
N GLN A 149 -0.46 -12.01 -21.04
CA GLN A 149 -0.58 -11.16 -22.24
C GLN A 149 0.77 -10.93 -22.94
N ASN A 150 1.88 -11.31 -22.29
CA ASN A 150 3.25 -11.32 -22.83
C ASN A 150 3.85 -12.75 -22.99
N GLY A 151 3.07 -13.83 -22.80
CA GLY A 151 3.55 -15.24 -22.86
C GLY A 151 3.22 -16.07 -21.61
N VAL A 152 3.81 -17.27 -21.48
CA VAL A 152 3.65 -18.14 -20.29
C VAL A 152 4.02 -17.34 -19.02
N PRO A 153 3.23 -17.36 -17.93
CA PRO A 153 3.56 -16.66 -16.69
C PRO A 153 4.87 -17.22 -16.12
N LYS A 154 5.95 -16.54 -16.46
CA LYS A 154 7.32 -16.79 -16.02
C LYS A 154 7.87 -15.51 -15.40
N PRO A 155 8.81 -15.62 -14.45
CA PRO A 155 9.55 -14.46 -13.97
C PRO A 155 10.42 -13.90 -15.10
N ASP A 156 9.83 -13.02 -15.90
CA ASP A 156 10.52 -12.28 -16.97
C ASP A 156 11.10 -10.97 -16.43
N ILE A 157 11.96 -10.32 -17.22
CA ILE A 157 12.53 -8.98 -16.97
C ILE A 157 11.51 -7.98 -16.38
N PRO A 158 10.27 -7.86 -16.90
CA PRO A 158 9.23 -7.02 -16.30
C PRO A 158 8.89 -7.35 -14.84
N GLY A 159 8.86 -8.63 -14.44
CA GLY A 159 8.60 -9.01 -13.05
C GLY A 159 9.68 -8.54 -12.08
N VAL A 160 10.94 -8.47 -12.54
CA VAL A 160 12.07 -7.95 -11.76
C VAL A 160 11.89 -6.46 -11.44
N ILE A 161 11.30 -5.69 -12.37
CA ILE A 161 11.04 -4.25 -12.17
C ILE A 161 10.06 -4.03 -11.01
N ILE A 162 9.02 -4.86 -10.89
CA ILE A 162 8.07 -4.79 -9.76
C ILE A 162 8.81 -4.98 -8.44
N LEU A 163 9.70 -5.96 -8.37
CA LEU A 163 10.45 -6.25 -7.15
C LEU A 163 11.40 -5.12 -6.78
N ILE A 164 12.16 -4.60 -7.75
CA ILE A 164 13.07 -3.47 -7.54
C ILE A 164 12.28 -2.26 -7.03
N MET A 165 11.16 -1.93 -7.66
CA MET A 165 10.33 -0.80 -7.24
C MET A 165 9.71 -1.02 -5.87
N THR A 166 9.23 -2.22 -5.59
CA THR A 166 8.71 -2.59 -4.26
C THR A 166 9.76 -2.38 -3.18
N ILE A 167 10.97 -2.90 -3.38
CA ILE A 167 12.08 -2.75 -2.43
C ILE A 167 12.45 -1.29 -2.24
N THR A 168 12.53 -0.53 -3.34
CA THR A 168 12.89 0.90 -3.31
C THR A 168 11.85 1.71 -2.54
N VAL A 169 10.57 1.53 -2.84
CA VAL A 169 9.47 2.23 -2.16
C VAL A 169 9.39 1.81 -0.69
N ALA A 170 9.54 0.53 -0.37
CA ALA A 170 9.56 0.05 1.01
C ALA A 170 10.73 0.64 1.81
N MET A 171 11.92 0.70 1.22
CA MET A 171 13.10 1.30 1.85
C MET A 171 12.90 2.81 2.09
N LEU A 172 12.35 3.53 1.11
CA LEU A 172 12.02 4.95 1.24
C LEU A 172 10.95 5.19 2.32
N ALA A 173 9.93 4.33 2.41
CA ALA A 173 8.91 4.41 3.44
C ALA A 173 9.51 4.20 4.84
N VAL A 174 10.31 3.15 5.03
CA VAL A 174 10.95 2.85 6.32
C VAL A 174 11.90 3.97 6.75
N THR A 175 12.72 4.48 5.83
CA THR A 175 13.68 5.55 6.13
C THR A 175 12.97 6.87 6.45
N SER A 176 11.95 7.25 5.67
CA SER A 176 11.14 8.46 5.91
C SER A 176 10.41 8.39 7.24
N PHE A 177 9.77 7.25 7.54
CA PHE A 177 9.09 7.03 8.80
C PHE A 177 10.05 7.06 10.00
N ARG A 178 11.20 6.37 9.93
CA ARG A 178 12.22 6.41 10.99
C ARG A 178 12.78 7.81 11.22
N LYS A 179 12.99 8.59 10.15
CA LYS A 179 13.44 9.98 10.25
C LYS A 179 12.39 10.85 10.94
N GLY A 180 11.12 10.70 10.57
CA GLY A 180 10.00 11.37 11.21
C GLY A 180 9.85 11.01 12.69
N MET A 181 9.97 9.73 13.05
CA MET A 181 9.97 9.27 14.44
C MET A 181 11.08 9.90 15.29
N LYS A 182 12.30 10.02 14.76
CA LYS A 182 13.41 10.70 15.46
C LYS A 182 13.14 12.18 15.69
N TYR A 183 12.49 12.85 14.74
CA TYR A 183 12.06 14.24 14.90
C TYR A 183 10.95 14.36 15.96
N TYR A 184 9.95 13.47 15.89
CA TYR A 184 8.84 13.38 16.83
C TYR A 184 9.34 13.20 18.28
N ALA A 185 10.30 12.30 18.49
CA ALA A 185 10.89 12.06 19.81
C ALA A 185 11.59 13.30 20.41
N LYS A 186 12.07 14.23 19.58
CA LYS A 186 12.76 15.45 20.04
C LYS A 186 11.82 16.63 20.28
N ARG A 187 10.77 16.76 19.46
CA ARG A 187 9.87 17.94 19.48
C ARG A 187 8.50 17.67 20.09
N GLY A 188 8.15 16.41 20.34
CA GLY A 188 6.84 16.02 20.84
C GLY A 188 5.74 16.15 19.80
N SER A 189 4.50 15.96 20.26
CA SER A 189 3.31 15.94 19.41
C SER A 189 2.83 17.36 19.08
N THR A 190 2.83 17.72 17.79
CA THR A 190 2.15 18.92 17.30
C THR A 190 0.69 18.60 16.97
N ARG A 191 -0.08 18.26 18.00
CA ARG A 191 -1.49 17.86 17.84
C ARG A 191 -2.36 19.05 17.39
N TYR A 192 -3.09 18.89 16.29
CA TYR A 192 -3.96 19.96 15.77
C TYR A 192 -5.44 19.76 16.13
N HIS A 193 -5.83 18.60 16.67
CA HIS A 193 -7.21 18.27 16.99
C HIS A 193 -7.38 17.86 18.47
N ASN A 194 -8.33 18.47 19.18
CA ASN A 194 -8.53 18.25 20.63
C ASN A 194 -9.22 16.93 21.01
N ARG A 195 -9.90 16.25 20.07
CA ARG A 195 -10.51 14.90 20.27
C ARG A 195 -9.47 13.81 20.52
N GLY A 196 -9.54 13.17 21.69
CA GLY A 196 -8.61 12.12 22.13
C GLY A 196 -8.89 10.76 21.47
N HIS A 197 -8.16 9.73 21.90
CA HIS A 197 -8.31 8.34 21.43
C HIS A 197 -9.73 7.73 21.64
N ARG A 198 -10.62 8.42 22.35
CA ARG A 198 -11.92 7.91 22.83
C ARG A 198 -13.16 8.67 22.35
N SER A 199 -13.06 9.47 21.29
CA SER A 199 -14.23 10.20 20.75
C SER A 199 -14.48 9.88 19.30
#